data_AF-A0A146GB93-F1
#
_entry.id   AF-A0A146GB93-F1
#
_cell.length_a   1.000
_cell.length_b   1.000
_cell.length_c   1.000
_cell.angle_alpha   90.00
_cell.angle_beta   90.00
_cell.angle_gamma   90.00
#
_symmetry.space_group_name_H-M   'P 1'
#
loop_
_entity.id
_entity.type
_entity.pdbx_description
1 polymer ?
#
loop_
_entity_poly.entity_id
_entity_poly.type
_entity_poly.pdbx_seq_one_letter_code
_entity_poly.pdbx_strand_id
1 'polypeptide(L)'
;MRALFIEEKFHDYAQQGRGERCKAVRTAYVHEASGTRPVSVSLYRPKTKDGDPRFWIYGFRRHAAHDDVVAIFILNGALHAINLTKTNVAEAVPGSELDIFLANLRMASYSVANELLKMLRDIASKGPILAACAGSTSVGRSVESALGIKANSSRDPDYKGIELKSGRSQLSARETRATLFACVPDWEMSQLKSSAEILHHFGYYRGTTFKLYCTVTTKGPNPQGLQLTVDEAARLLKEVSNKPDAPKVAIWKLSKLEQRLSEKHRETFWIKVKTEKVCGQEMFHLHSITHTRSPNIPQLERMLVDGTVTLDHLIKRVSPTRANEKGPLFKIVRAKIPELFLGKPRTYALS
;
A
#
# COMPACT_ATOMS: atom_id res chain seq x y z
N MET A 1 5.88 -0.29 20.59
CA MET A 1 6.21 0.87 21.46
C MET A 1 7.52 1.57 21.12
N ARG A 2 8.69 0.92 21.14
CA ARG A 2 9.97 1.61 20.82
C ARG A 2 9.99 2.20 19.41
N ALA A 3 9.56 1.40 18.42
CA ALA A 3 9.43 1.86 17.04
C ALA A 3 8.52 3.10 16.94
N LEU A 4 7.34 3.07 17.58
CA LEU A 4 6.43 4.22 17.66
C LEU A 4 7.11 5.48 18.21
N PHE A 5 7.88 5.37 19.31
CA PHE A 5 8.53 6.55 19.90
C PHE A 5 9.67 7.11 19.04
N ILE A 6 10.35 6.27 18.26
CA ILE A 6 11.37 6.71 17.31
C ILE A 6 10.71 7.36 16.08
N GLU A 7 9.71 6.70 15.49
CA GLU A 7 8.98 7.17 14.31
C GLU A 7 8.34 8.54 14.55
N GLU A 8 7.71 8.70 15.72
CA GLU A 8 7.04 9.94 16.13
C GLU A 8 7.98 10.95 16.82
N LYS A 9 9.30 10.69 16.81
CA LYS A 9 10.34 11.53 17.42
C LYS A 9 10.05 11.89 18.89
N PHE A 10 9.36 11.01 19.61
CA PHE A 10 8.97 11.21 21.01
C PHE A 10 10.13 10.91 21.97
N HIS A 11 10.83 9.80 21.73
CA HIS A 11 11.97 9.37 22.54
C HIS A 11 12.82 8.30 21.84
N ASP A 12 14.15 8.46 21.88
CA ASP A 12 15.11 7.45 21.43
C ASP A 12 15.85 6.82 22.61
N TYR A 13 15.54 5.55 22.89
CA TYR A 13 16.19 4.79 23.95
C TYR A 13 17.62 4.37 23.63
N ALA A 14 18.06 4.41 22.36
CA ALA A 14 19.45 4.11 21.99
C ALA A 14 20.39 5.20 22.50
N GLN A 15 19.91 6.45 22.58
CA GLN A 15 20.67 7.61 23.06
C GLN A 15 20.52 7.84 24.58
N GLN A 16 19.68 7.05 25.27
CA GLN A 16 19.41 7.22 26.69
C GLN A 16 20.33 6.38 27.57
N GLY A 17 21.00 7.01 28.53
CA GLY A 17 21.78 6.34 29.58
C GLY A 17 20.93 5.54 30.59
N ARG A 18 21.59 4.79 31.47
CA ARG A 18 20.94 3.98 32.51
C ARG A 18 20.81 4.73 33.85
N GLY A 19 19.75 4.42 34.59
CA GLY A 19 19.50 4.93 35.93
C GLY A 19 18.64 6.19 35.97
N GLU A 20 18.28 6.60 37.18
CA GLU A 20 17.27 7.63 37.42
C GLU A 20 17.66 9.02 36.89
N ARG A 21 18.95 9.37 36.92
CA ARG A 21 19.45 10.65 36.40
C ARG A 21 19.27 10.81 34.88
N CYS A 22 19.09 9.70 34.17
CA CYS A 22 18.87 9.69 32.72
C CYS A 22 17.37 9.59 32.36
N LYS A 23 16.46 9.63 33.35
CA LYS A 23 15.00 9.58 33.15
C LYS A 23 14.53 10.82 32.39
N ALA A 24 13.83 10.61 31.27
CA ALA A 24 13.13 11.68 30.56
C ALA A 24 11.68 11.72 31.03
N VAL A 25 11.15 12.92 31.31
CA VAL A 25 9.74 13.12 31.64
C VAL A 25 9.10 13.92 30.52
N ARG A 26 7.95 13.43 30.02
CA ARG A 26 7.18 14.04 28.94
C ARG A 26 5.72 14.19 29.37
N THR A 27 5.00 15.06 28.67
CA THR A 27 3.55 15.24 28.84
C THR A 27 2.80 14.04 28.29
N ALA A 28 1.75 13.65 29.01
CA ALA A 28 0.81 12.62 28.57
C ALA A 28 -0.63 12.96 28.95
N TYR A 29 -1.58 12.30 28.29
CA TYR A 29 -3.02 12.44 28.53
C TYR A 29 -3.66 11.07 28.58
N VAL A 30 -4.57 10.85 29.53
CA VAL A 30 -5.44 9.67 29.56
C VAL A 30 -6.84 10.10 29.21
N HIS A 31 -7.42 9.52 28.16
CA HIS A 31 -8.79 9.82 27.74
C HIS A 31 -9.73 8.71 28.21
N GLU A 32 -10.81 9.12 28.87
CA GLU A 32 -11.90 8.29 29.37
C GLU A 32 -13.22 8.87 28.84
N ALA A 33 -14.33 8.11 28.92
CA ALA A 33 -15.64 8.63 28.56
C ALA A 33 -16.05 9.86 29.40
N SER A 34 -15.57 9.95 30.65
CA SER A 34 -15.81 11.07 31.57
C SER A 34 -14.94 12.31 31.31
N GLY A 35 -13.96 12.24 30.40
CA GLY A 35 -13.06 13.35 30.07
C GLY A 35 -11.59 12.96 29.96
N THR A 36 -10.73 13.94 29.71
CA THR A 36 -9.29 13.80 29.55
C THR A 36 -8.56 14.24 30.81
N ARG A 37 -7.57 13.46 31.24
CA ARG A 37 -6.72 13.79 32.38
C ARG A 37 -5.28 14.01 31.93
N PRO A 38 -4.69 15.20 32.16
CA PRO A 38 -3.27 15.40 31.96
C PRO A 38 -2.48 14.64 33.01
N VAL A 39 -1.45 13.91 32.57
CA VAL A 39 -0.54 13.13 33.41
C VAL A 39 0.89 13.30 32.88
N SER A 40 1.88 12.81 33.63
CA SER A 40 3.25 12.73 33.14
C SER A 40 3.57 11.30 32.71
N VAL A 41 4.47 11.15 31.75
CA VAL A 41 5.08 9.86 31.41
C VAL A 41 6.59 9.93 31.64
N SER A 42 7.11 8.98 32.41
CA SER A 42 8.55 8.80 32.61
C SER A 42 9.08 7.74 31.66
N LEU A 43 10.11 8.06 30.88
CA LEU A 43 10.84 7.13 30.01
C LEU A 43 12.23 6.91 30.61
N TYR A 44 12.61 5.66 30.88
CA TYR A 44 13.87 5.36 31.56
C TYR A 44 14.42 3.97 31.25
N ARG A 45 15.72 3.79 31.51
CA ARG A 45 16.37 2.48 31.58
C ARG A 45 16.79 2.21 33.03
N PRO A 46 16.28 1.17 33.69
CA PRO A 46 16.72 0.82 35.04
C PRO A 46 18.22 0.45 35.05
N LYS A 47 18.88 0.53 36.21
CA LYS A 47 20.24 -0.02 36.35
C LYS A 47 20.26 -1.55 36.32
N THR A 48 19.15 -2.17 36.75
CA THR A 48 18.95 -3.62 36.79
C THR A 48 18.29 -4.13 35.51
N LYS A 49 18.22 -5.45 35.33
CA LYS A 49 17.61 -6.13 34.15
C LYS A 49 18.17 -5.64 32.81
N ASP A 50 19.49 -5.50 32.74
CA ASP A 50 20.24 -4.99 31.58
C ASP A 50 19.79 -3.64 31.01
N GLY A 51 19.06 -2.85 31.82
CA GLY A 51 18.55 -1.56 31.39
C GLY A 51 17.54 -1.66 30.26
N ASP A 52 16.66 -2.67 30.32
CA ASP A 52 15.51 -2.78 29.44
C ASP A 52 14.66 -1.49 29.47
N PRO A 53 14.46 -0.80 28.32
CA PRO A 53 13.67 0.42 28.21
C PRO A 53 12.24 0.30 28.72
N ARG A 54 11.84 1.25 29.57
CA ARG A 54 10.49 1.33 30.13
C ARG A 54 9.91 2.73 29.98
N PHE A 55 8.60 2.77 29.79
CA PHE A 55 7.83 3.97 30.04
C PHE A 55 6.82 3.72 31.16
N TRP A 56 6.50 4.77 31.92
CA TRP A 56 5.54 4.70 33.03
C TRP A 56 4.65 5.94 33.01
N ILE A 57 3.38 5.73 32.73
CA ILE A 57 2.35 6.78 32.86
C ILE A 57 2.06 6.94 34.35
N TYR A 58 2.26 8.15 34.88
CA TYR A 58 2.05 8.41 36.30
C TYR A 58 0.59 8.17 36.69
N GLY A 59 0.38 7.44 37.79
CA GLY A 59 -0.96 7.15 38.30
C GLY A 59 -1.78 6.16 37.45
N PHE A 60 -1.19 5.48 36.47
CA PHE A 60 -1.94 4.67 35.49
C PHE A 60 -2.83 3.56 36.08
N ARG A 61 -2.51 3.06 37.29
CA ARG A 61 -3.36 2.10 38.02
C ARG A 61 -4.77 2.60 38.31
N ARG A 62 -5.01 3.93 38.29
CA ARG A 62 -6.34 4.52 38.43
C ARG A 62 -7.16 4.42 37.14
N HIS A 63 -6.51 4.17 36.01
CA HIS A 63 -7.08 4.19 34.67
C HIS A 63 -7.15 2.79 34.02
N ALA A 64 -6.26 1.87 34.42
CA ALA A 64 -6.21 0.51 33.89
C ALA A 64 -5.96 -0.53 34.99
N ALA A 65 -6.64 -1.67 34.86
CA ALA A 65 -6.42 -2.88 35.63
C ALA A 65 -5.45 -3.83 34.89
N HIS A 66 -5.13 -4.95 35.53
CA HIS A 66 -4.44 -6.05 34.85
C HIS A 66 -5.29 -6.53 33.65
N ASP A 67 -4.62 -6.91 32.57
CA ASP A 67 -5.21 -7.43 31.33
C ASP A 67 -6.11 -6.46 30.54
N ASP A 68 -6.23 -5.21 30.97
CA ASP A 68 -6.86 -4.15 30.18
C ASP A 68 -6.07 -3.87 28.90
N VAL A 69 -6.79 -3.66 27.79
CA VAL A 69 -6.21 -3.29 26.50
C VAL A 69 -6.16 -1.78 26.41
N VAL A 70 -4.95 -1.23 26.24
CA VAL A 70 -4.72 0.21 26.19
C VAL A 70 -4.12 0.58 24.84
N ALA A 71 -4.81 1.47 24.12
CA ALA A 71 -4.26 2.11 22.94
C ALA A 71 -3.37 3.29 23.34
N ILE A 72 -2.18 3.37 22.74
CA ILE A 72 -1.22 4.46 22.94
C ILE A 72 -0.99 5.18 21.61
N PHE A 73 -1.06 6.50 21.64
CA PHE A 73 -0.81 7.38 20.49
C PHE A 73 0.24 8.42 20.88
N ILE A 74 1.01 8.90 19.90
CA ILE A 74 1.77 10.13 20.04
C ILE A 74 1.11 11.16 19.12
N LEU A 75 0.76 12.32 19.67
CA LEU A 75 0.18 13.41 18.91
C LEU A 75 0.67 14.74 19.51
N ASN A 76 1.07 15.68 18.65
CA ASN A 76 1.55 17.01 19.06
C ASN A 76 2.65 16.96 20.14
N GLY A 77 3.55 15.96 20.07
CA GLY A 77 4.65 15.79 21.02
C GLY A 77 4.28 15.25 22.40
N ALA A 78 3.03 14.82 22.62
CA ALA A 78 2.55 14.21 23.86
C ALA A 78 2.11 12.76 23.65
N LEU A 79 2.16 11.97 24.72
CA LEU A 79 1.61 10.61 24.73
C LEU A 79 0.13 10.62 25.12
N HIS A 80 -0.72 9.97 24.35
CA HIS A 80 -2.14 9.84 24.63
C HIS A 80 -2.47 8.37 24.87
N ALA A 81 -3.23 8.07 25.92
CA ALA A 81 -3.64 6.71 26.28
C ALA A 81 -5.16 6.61 26.36
N ILE A 82 -5.72 5.54 25.78
CA ILE A 82 -7.15 5.19 25.91
C ILE A 82 -7.24 3.74 26.37
N ASN A 83 -7.93 3.49 27.48
CA ASN A 83 -8.26 2.13 27.89
C ASN A 83 -9.46 1.64 27.08
N LEU A 84 -9.21 0.80 26.08
CA LEU A 84 -10.22 0.27 25.16
C LEU A 84 -11.12 -0.79 25.82
N THR A 85 -10.68 -1.44 26.90
CA THR A 85 -11.53 -2.35 27.67
C THR A 85 -12.64 -1.60 28.40
N LYS A 86 -12.37 -0.38 28.86
CA LYS A 86 -13.31 0.44 29.65
C LYS A 86 -14.01 1.54 28.86
N THR A 87 -13.47 1.92 27.71
CA THR A 87 -13.96 3.07 26.92
C THR A 87 -14.44 2.61 25.56
N ASN A 88 -15.74 2.72 25.31
CA ASN A 88 -16.30 2.48 23.99
C ASN A 88 -16.11 3.72 23.10
N VAL A 89 -14.99 3.74 22.36
CA VAL A 89 -14.64 4.85 21.46
C VAL A 89 -15.63 5.03 20.29
N ALA A 90 -16.44 4.02 19.96
CA ALA A 90 -17.45 4.13 18.92
C ALA A 90 -18.69 4.93 19.38
N GLU A 91 -18.90 5.01 20.70
CA GLU A 91 -20.01 5.71 21.35
C GLU A 91 -19.56 7.02 22.01
N ALA A 92 -18.41 7.58 21.61
CA ALA A 92 -17.96 8.87 22.10
C ALA A 92 -19.04 9.94 21.83
N VAL A 93 -19.45 10.66 22.87
CA VAL A 93 -20.47 11.70 22.77
C VAL A 93 -19.95 12.82 21.87
N PRO A 94 -20.69 13.22 20.80
CA PRO A 94 -20.26 14.30 19.91
C PRO A 94 -19.92 15.58 20.68
N GLY A 95 -18.76 16.16 20.40
CA GLY A 95 -18.27 17.37 21.08
C GLY A 95 -17.65 17.16 22.46
N SER A 96 -17.66 15.94 23.01
CA SER A 96 -16.88 15.61 24.21
C SER A 96 -15.37 15.71 23.95
N GLU A 97 -14.56 15.82 25.00
CA GLU A 97 -13.10 15.87 24.84
C GLU A 97 -12.53 14.61 24.14
N LEU A 98 -13.13 13.44 24.39
CA LEU A 98 -12.75 12.20 23.71
C LEU A 98 -13.10 12.28 22.22
N ASP A 99 -14.29 12.75 21.86
CA ASP A 99 -14.69 12.93 20.46
C ASP A 99 -13.78 13.95 19.73
N ILE A 100 -13.48 15.08 20.37
CA ILE A 100 -12.55 16.09 19.85
C ILE A 100 -11.14 15.49 19.65
N PHE A 101 -10.64 14.73 20.63
CA PHE A 101 -9.36 14.03 20.49
C PHE A 101 -9.35 13.05 19.33
N LEU A 102 -10.39 12.21 19.22
CA LEU A 102 -10.54 11.25 18.11
C LEU A 102 -10.66 11.95 16.76
N ALA A 103 -11.36 13.07 16.69
CA ALA A 103 -11.46 13.91 15.50
C ALA A 103 -10.10 14.50 15.10
N ASN A 104 -9.34 15.02 16.07
CA ASN A 104 -7.98 15.53 15.85
C ASN A 104 -7.02 14.42 15.38
N LEU A 105 -7.08 13.24 16.00
CA LEU A 105 -6.30 12.07 15.60
C LEU A 105 -6.63 11.66 14.16
N ARG A 106 -7.93 11.64 13.80
CA ARG A 106 -8.38 11.40 12.42
C ARG A 106 -7.81 12.47 11.49
N MET A 107 -7.97 13.75 11.78
CA MET A 107 -7.46 14.85 10.94
C MET A 107 -5.95 14.73 10.72
N ALA A 108 -5.18 14.50 11.78
CA ALA A 108 -3.73 14.30 11.69
C ALA A 108 -3.39 13.11 10.78
N SER A 109 -4.10 11.99 10.93
CA SER A 109 -3.90 10.79 10.10
C SER A 109 -4.24 10.96 8.61
N TYR A 110 -4.98 12.01 8.25
CA TYR A 110 -5.36 12.36 6.87
C TYR A 110 -4.68 13.63 6.37
N SER A 111 -3.77 14.24 7.13
CA SER A 111 -3.15 15.53 6.79
C SER A 111 -2.48 15.51 5.41
N VAL A 112 -1.63 14.52 5.15
CA VAL A 112 -0.96 14.30 3.86
C VAL A 112 -1.96 14.04 2.73
N ALA A 113 -3.00 13.22 2.99
CA ALA A 113 -4.04 12.93 2.01
C ALA A 113 -4.86 14.18 1.65
N ASN A 114 -5.16 15.02 2.64
CA ASN A 114 -5.88 16.28 2.44
C ASN A 114 -5.03 17.31 1.69
N GLU A 115 -3.73 17.39 1.99
CA GLU A 115 -2.76 18.20 1.23
C GLU A 115 -2.76 17.77 -0.24
N LEU A 116 -2.58 16.48 -0.51
CA LEU A 116 -2.57 15.92 -1.87
C LEU A 116 -3.92 16.14 -2.59
N LEU A 117 -5.04 15.94 -1.90
CA LEU A 117 -6.38 16.18 -2.45
C LEU A 117 -6.56 17.65 -2.84
N LYS A 118 -6.06 18.59 -2.03
CA LYS A 118 -6.08 20.02 -2.36
C LYS A 118 -5.27 20.30 -3.62
N MET A 119 -4.04 19.78 -3.71
CA MET A 119 -3.20 19.93 -4.91
C MET A 119 -3.89 19.39 -6.17
N LEU A 120 -4.53 18.22 -6.09
CA LEU A 120 -5.26 17.63 -7.22
C LEU A 120 -6.49 18.45 -7.64
N ARG A 121 -7.20 19.06 -6.68
CA ARG A 121 -8.30 20.00 -6.96
C ARG A 121 -7.80 21.28 -7.61
N ASP A 122 -6.67 21.81 -7.13
CA ASP A 122 -6.03 23.01 -7.71
C ASP A 122 -5.52 22.75 -9.14
N ILE A 123 -5.14 21.52 -9.47
CA ILE A 123 -4.83 21.11 -10.85
C ILE A 123 -6.12 21.02 -11.66
N ALA A 124 -7.16 20.36 -11.14
CA ALA A 124 -8.43 20.19 -11.84
C ALA A 124 -9.11 21.54 -12.16
N SER A 125 -9.02 22.52 -11.26
CA SER A 125 -9.62 23.85 -11.45
C SER A 125 -8.94 24.69 -12.53
N LYS A 126 -7.68 24.38 -12.88
CA LYS A 126 -6.96 25.02 -13.99
C LYS A 126 -7.35 24.45 -15.36
N GLY A 127 -8.18 23.41 -15.38
CA GLY A 127 -8.60 22.72 -16.59
C GLY A 127 -7.80 21.45 -16.88
N PRO A 128 -7.98 20.86 -18.07
CA PRO A 128 -7.35 19.60 -18.45
C PRO A 128 -5.82 19.66 -18.53
N ILE A 129 -5.17 18.55 -18.15
CA ILE A 129 -3.73 18.37 -18.27
C ILE A 129 -3.40 17.85 -19.67
N LEU A 130 -2.44 18.46 -20.34
CA LEU A 130 -1.92 17.95 -21.62
C LEU A 130 -1.16 16.62 -21.42
N ALA A 131 -1.32 15.70 -22.37
CA ALA A 131 -0.58 14.44 -22.37
C ALA A 131 0.93 14.68 -22.49
N ALA A 132 1.69 14.16 -21.52
CA ALA A 132 3.14 14.27 -21.48
C ALA A 132 3.83 13.33 -22.49
N CYS A 133 3.14 12.27 -22.92
CA CYS A 133 3.59 11.35 -23.96
C CYS A 133 2.43 10.61 -24.62
N ALA A 134 2.71 9.80 -25.63
CA ALA A 134 1.73 8.86 -26.18
C ALA A 134 1.63 7.58 -25.32
N GLY A 135 0.52 6.86 -25.45
CA GLY A 135 0.36 5.49 -24.93
C GLY A 135 -0.29 5.37 -23.55
N SER A 136 -0.32 4.14 -23.04
CA SER A 136 -1.08 3.79 -21.83
C SER A 136 -0.54 4.45 -20.56
N THR A 137 0.76 4.72 -20.49
CA THR A 137 1.44 5.37 -19.34
C THR A 137 1.25 6.88 -19.30
N SER A 138 0.69 7.49 -20.34
CA SER A 138 0.59 8.94 -20.46
C SER A 138 -0.18 9.59 -19.31
N VAL A 139 -1.34 9.02 -18.95
CA VAL A 139 -2.18 9.54 -17.86
C VAL A 139 -1.41 9.61 -16.53
N GLY A 140 -0.72 8.53 -16.14
CA GLY A 140 0.06 8.49 -14.90
C GLY A 140 1.15 9.56 -14.89
N ARG A 141 1.96 9.59 -15.95
CA ARG A 141 3.08 10.54 -16.10
C ARG A 141 2.60 12.00 -16.13
N SER A 142 1.48 12.29 -16.79
CA SER A 142 0.90 13.63 -16.82
C SER A 142 0.43 14.09 -15.45
N VAL A 143 -0.23 13.23 -14.68
CA VAL A 143 -0.71 13.57 -13.32
C VAL A 143 0.47 13.75 -12.36
N GLU A 144 1.46 12.86 -12.38
CA GLU A 144 2.68 12.99 -11.58
C GLU A 144 3.43 14.28 -11.93
N SER A 145 3.60 14.58 -13.22
CA SER A 145 4.26 15.81 -13.67
C SER A 145 3.51 17.06 -13.24
N ALA A 146 2.17 17.05 -13.28
CA ALA A 146 1.36 18.18 -12.84
C ALA A 146 1.46 18.41 -11.32
N LEU A 147 1.72 17.36 -10.53
CA LEU A 147 2.02 17.43 -9.10
C LEU A 147 3.48 17.81 -8.80
N GLY A 148 4.33 17.95 -9.83
CA GLY A 148 5.77 18.19 -9.67
C GLY A 148 6.57 16.95 -9.22
N ILE A 149 5.98 15.75 -9.30
CA ILE A 149 6.63 14.49 -8.95
C ILE A 149 7.49 14.04 -10.13
N LYS A 150 8.80 13.88 -9.89
CA LYS A 150 9.73 13.38 -10.91
C LYS A 150 9.59 11.87 -11.06
N ALA A 151 9.48 11.42 -12.31
CA ALA A 151 9.47 9.99 -12.63
C ALA A 151 10.73 9.31 -12.08
N ASN A 152 10.53 8.22 -11.35
CA ASN A 152 11.61 7.42 -10.77
C ASN A 152 11.22 5.94 -10.75
N SER A 153 12.17 5.07 -10.45
CA SER A 153 11.97 3.62 -10.32
C SER A 153 11.87 3.17 -8.86
N SER A 154 11.55 4.09 -7.94
CA SER A 154 11.42 3.78 -6.52
C SER A 154 10.31 2.76 -6.28
N ARG A 155 10.50 1.98 -5.23
CA ARG A 155 9.49 1.06 -4.71
C ARG A 155 8.56 1.75 -3.73
N ASP A 156 8.96 2.92 -3.24
CA ASP A 156 8.21 3.71 -2.27
C ASP A 156 6.97 4.35 -2.92
N PRO A 157 5.94 4.69 -2.12
CA PRO A 157 4.78 5.43 -2.61
C PRO A 157 5.14 6.80 -3.20
N ASP A 158 4.40 7.22 -4.22
CA ASP A 158 4.74 8.40 -5.03
C ASP A 158 4.71 9.74 -4.26
N TYR A 159 3.87 9.88 -3.23
CA TYR A 159 3.69 11.12 -2.49
C TYR A 159 3.59 10.90 -0.98
N LYS A 160 4.67 11.14 -0.23
CA LYS A 160 4.71 11.14 1.25
C LYS A 160 4.01 9.92 1.89
N GLY A 161 4.16 8.73 1.30
CA GLY A 161 3.52 7.49 1.78
C GLY A 161 2.19 7.12 1.10
N ILE A 162 1.71 7.92 0.14
CA ILE A 162 0.51 7.66 -0.67
C ILE A 162 0.93 7.30 -2.10
N GLU A 163 0.46 6.16 -2.59
CA GLU A 163 0.65 5.73 -3.98
C GLU A 163 -0.40 6.37 -4.89
N LEU A 164 0.00 6.76 -6.10
CA LEU A 164 -0.86 7.35 -7.11
C LEU A 164 -1.12 6.35 -8.24
N LYS A 165 -2.39 6.01 -8.46
CA LYS A 165 -2.82 5.13 -9.55
C LYS A 165 -3.82 5.83 -10.45
N SER A 166 -3.32 6.51 -11.48
CA SER A 166 -4.16 7.22 -12.44
C SER A 166 -4.63 6.31 -13.58
N GLY A 167 -5.92 6.38 -13.92
CA GLY A 167 -6.52 5.59 -14.98
C GLY A 167 -7.64 6.32 -15.73
N ARG A 168 -7.77 6.01 -17.02
CA ARG A 168 -8.85 6.51 -17.86
C ARG A 168 -10.20 6.00 -17.34
N SER A 169 -11.21 6.85 -17.39
CA SER A 169 -12.58 6.58 -16.96
C SER A 169 -13.35 5.74 -17.97
N GLN A 170 -13.17 6.04 -19.25
CA GLN A 170 -13.62 5.20 -20.36
C GLN A 170 -12.61 4.08 -20.53
N LEU A 171 -12.94 2.92 -19.96
CA LEU A 171 -12.12 1.73 -20.08
C LEU A 171 -12.43 1.07 -21.43
N SER A 172 -11.40 0.77 -22.20
CA SER A 172 -11.55 -0.23 -23.25
C SER A 172 -11.87 -1.59 -22.62
N ALA A 173 -12.46 -2.52 -23.38
CA ALA A 173 -12.69 -3.90 -22.94
C ALA A 173 -11.42 -4.59 -22.41
N ARG A 174 -10.23 -4.06 -22.74
CA ARG A 174 -8.91 -4.56 -22.34
C ARG A 174 -8.34 -3.91 -21.06
N GLU A 175 -8.96 -2.86 -20.50
CA GLU A 175 -8.44 -2.08 -19.36
C GLU A 175 -9.19 -2.29 -18.05
N THR A 176 -9.94 -3.38 -17.93
CA THR A 176 -10.75 -3.73 -16.76
C THR A 176 -9.96 -4.02 -15.49
N ARG A 177 -8.63 -4.23 -15.61
CA ARG A 177 -7.73 -4.54 -14.49
C ARG A 177 -6.74 -3.41 -14.20
N ALA A 178 -6.52 -3.13 -12.92
CA ALA A 178 -5.47 -2.22 -12.45
C ALA A 178 -4.24 -3.00 -12.00
N THR A 179 -3.06 -2.43 -12.22
CA THR A 179 -1.81 -2.98 -11.68
C THR A 179 -1.69 -2.61 -10.21
N LEU A 180 -1.50 -3.63 -9.36
CA LEU A 180 -1.13 -3.47 -7.96
C LEU A 180 0.37 -3.15 -7.91
N PHE A 181 1.19 -4.16 -8.14
CA PHE A 181 2.65 -4.07 -8.07
C PHE A 181 3.32 -5.02 -9.07
N ALA A 182 4.60 -4.76 -9.35
CA ALA A 182 5.46 -5.70 -10.05
C ALA A 182 6.24 -6.55 -9.03
N CYS A 183 6.33 -7.86 -9.25
CA CYS A 183 7.15 -8.72 -8.41
C CYS A 183 7.76 -9.86 -9.24
N VAL A 184 9.09 -9.90 -9.30
CA VAL A 184 9.81 -11.05 -9.88
C VAL A 184 9.63 -12.29 -8.99
N PRO A 185 9.64 -13.49 -9.58
CA PRO A 185 9.62 -14.73 -8.82
C PRO A 185 10.91 -14.91 -8.02
N ASP A 186 10.86 -15.86 -7.09
CA ASP A 186 12.01 -16.42 -6.43
C ASP A 186 12.71 -17.38 -7.40
N TRP A 187 13.74 -16.89 -8.09
CA TRP A 187 14.47 -17.65 -9.11
C TRP A 187 15.21 -18.87 -8.56
N GLU A 188 15.60 -18.85 -7.28
CA GLU A 188 16.23 -20.00 -6.64
C GLU A 188 15.25 -21.16 -6.52
N MET A 189 14.01 -20.88 -6.10
CA MET A 189 12.93 -21.87 -6.00
C MET A 189 12.30 -22.24 -7.35
N SER A 190 12.36 -21.36 -8.34
CA SER A 190 11.74 -21.56 -9.65
C SER A 190 12.49 -22.60 -10.50
N GLN A 191 11.79 -23.31 -11.39
CA GLN A 191 12.46 -24.21 -12.33
C GLN A 191 13.13 -23.41 -13.45
N LEU A 192 12.41 -22.46 -14.06
CA LEU A 192 13.01 -21.52 -15.01
C LEU A 192 13.67 -20.37 -14.24
N LYS A 193 14.92 -20.06 -14.60
CA LYS A 193 15.79 -19.17 -13.82
C LYS A 193 15.78 -17.72 -14.30
N SER A 194 15.04 -17.42 -15.36
CA SER A 194 14.90 -16.06 -15.86
C SER A 194 13.66 -15.84 -16.73
N SER A 195 13.26 -14.59 -16.87
CA SER A 195 12.24 -14.17 -17.84
C SER A 195 12.64 -14.51 -19.28
N ALA A 196 13.93 -14.60 -19.60
CA ALA A 196 14.42 -15.01 -20.91
C ALA A 196 14.15 -16.51 -21.18
N GLU A 197 14.32 -17.36 -20.17
CA GLU A 197 13.96 -18.78 -20.25
C GLU A 197 12.44 -18.97 -20.36
N ILE A 198 11.65 -18.25 -19.56
CA ILE A 198 10.19 -18.26 -19.71
C ILE A 198 9.80 -17.85 -21.14
N LEU A 199 10.40 -16.80 -21.68
CA LEU A 199 10.16 -16.37 -23.06
C LEU A 199 10.59 -17.43 -24.08
N HIS A 200 11.67 -18.17 -23.85
CA HIS A 200 12.13 -19.23 -24.74
C HIS A 200 11.08 -20.35 -24.87
N HIS A 201 10.51 -20.81 -23.76
CA HIS A 201 9.51 -21.89 -23.76
C HIS A 201 8.11 -21.45 -24.19
N PHE A 202 7.68 -20.24 -23.81
CA PHE A 202 6.28 -19.82 -23.95
C PHE A 202 6.06 -18.66 -24.94
N GLY A 203 7.14 -18.04 -25.41
CA GLY A 203 7.09 -16.92 -26.34
C GLY A 203 6.52 -17.27 -27.70
N TYR A 204 6.01 -16.25 -28.37
CA TYR A 204 5.46 -16.35 -29.72
C TYR A 204 5.78 -15.10 -30.54
N TYR A 205 5.75 -15.25 -31.86
CA TYR A 205 5.90 -14.11 -32.76
C TYR A 205 4.59 -13.33 -32.88
N ARG A 206 4.70 -12.00 -32.86
CA ARG A 206 3.63 -11.10 -33.28
C ARG A 206 4.24 -10.06 -34.21
N GLY A 207 4.00 -10.24 -35.51
CA GLY A 207 4.81 -9.59 -36.54
C GLY A 207 6.27 -10.03 -36.39
N THR A 208 7.20 -9.07 -36.45
CA THR A 208 8.65 -9.33 -36.35
C THR A 208 9.16 -9.48 -34.91
N THR A 209 8.32 -9.26 -33.90
CA THR A 209 8.73 -9.29 -32.49
C THR A 209 8.38 -10.61 -31.83
N PHE A 210 9.38 -11.27 -31.23
CA PHE A 210 9.18 -12.41 -30.34
C PHE A 210 8.94 -11.92 -28.90
N LYS A 211 7.83 -12.35 -28.30
CA LYS A 211 7.38 -11.87 -26.98
C LYS A 211 6.47 -12.86 -26.28
N LEU A 212 6.28 -12.66 -24.98
CA LEU A 212 5.28 -13.33 -24.15
C LEU A 212 4.46 -12.25 -23.45
N TYR A 213 3.35 -11.89 -24.09
CA TYR A 213 2.35 -10.99 -23.51
C TYR A 213 1.10 -11.82 -23.23
N CYS A 214 0.94 -12.26 -21.99
CA CYS A 214 -0.17 -13.09 -21.55
C CYS A 214 -0.61 -12.76 -20.12
N THR A 215 -1.81 -13.20 -19.79
CA THR A 215 -2.35 -13.19 -18.43
C THR A 215 -2.41 -14.61 -17.92
N VAL A 216 -1.99 -14.81 -16.68
CA VAL A 216 -2.01 -16.09 -15.97
C VAL A 216 -2.90 -15.94 -14.74
N THR A 217 -3.73 -16.94 -14.48
CA THR A 217 -4.74 -16.96 -13.42
C THR A 217 -4.85 -18.38 -12.85
N THR A 218 -5.49 -18.53 -11.71
CA THR A 218 -5.80 -19.84 -11.10
C THR A 218 -6.98 -20.54 -11.76
N LYS A 219 -7.83 -19.82 -12.50
CA LYS A 219 -9.06 -20.35 -13.11
C LYS A 219 -8.84 -21.40 -14.19
N GLY A 220 -7.64 -21.47 -14.75
CA GLY A 220 -7.31 -22.42 -15.82
C GLY A 220 -6.10 -21.96 -16.62
N PRO A 221 -5.55 -22.85 -17.47
CA PRO A 221 -4.44 -22.51 -18.34
C PRO A 221 -4.85 -21.48 -19.40
N ASN A 222 -3.96 -20.54 -19.66
CA ASN A 222 -4.11 -19.61 -20.78
C ASN A 222 -3.71 -20.27 -22.12
N PRO A 223 -3.83 -19.59 -23.28
CA PRO A 223 -3.45 -20.16 -24.58
C PRO A 223 -1.98 -20.57 -24.73
N GLN A 224 -1.07 -20.06 -23.88
CA GLN A 224 0.33 -20.48 -23.83
C GLN A 224 0.53 -21.70 -22.91
N GLY A 225 -0.54 -22.19 -22.29
CA GLY A 225 -0.54 -23.33 -21.39
C GLY A 225 -0.17 -22.97 -19.95
N LEU A 226 -0.06 -21.70 -19.60
CA LEU A 226 0.38 -21.24 -18.27
C LEU A 226 -0.81 -21.07 -17.32
N GLN A 227 -0.65 -21.51 -16.07
CA GLN A 227 -1.66 -21.39 -15.00
C GLN A 227 -0.98 -21.08 -13.66
N LEU A 228 -1.68 -20.34 -12.79
CA LEU A 228 -1.27 -20.18 -11.40
C LEU A 228 -1.90 -21.25 -10.51
N THR A 229 -1.18 -21.68 -9.49
CA THR A 229 -1.68 -22.56 -8.44
C THR A 229 -1.20 -22.03 -7.09
N VAL A 230 -2.07 -22.05 -6.10
CA VAL A 230 -1.73 -21.62 -4.73
C VAL A 230 -1.51 -22.87 -3.89
N ASP A 231 -0.36 -22.96 -3.27
CA ASP A 231 -0.03 -23.96 -2.26
C ASP A 231 -0.12 -23.30 -0.88
N GLU A 232 -1.28 -23.47 -0.24
CA GLU A 232 -1.59 -22.82 1.04
C GLU A 232 -0.68 -23.33 2.16
N ALA A 233 -0.37 -24.63 2.19
CA ALA A 233 0.47 -25.23 3.21
C ALA A 233 1.91 -24.73 3.13
N ALA A 234 2.47 -24.63 1.92
CA ALA A 234 3.81 -24.10 1.70
C ALA A 234 3.86 -22.56 1.64
N ARG A 235 2.71 -21.88 1.63
CA ARG A 235 2.54 -20.44 1.35
C ARG A 235 3.27 -19.99 0.08
N LEU A 236 3.04 -20.72 -1.02
CA LEU A 236 3.63 -20.43 -2.33
C LEU A 236 2.55 -20.19 -3.39
N LEU A 237 2.81 -19.22 -4.27
CA LEU A 237 2.16 -19.11 -5.56
C LEU A 237 3.08 -19.72 -6.62
N LYS A 238 2.60 -20.73 -7.33
CA LYS A 238 3.35 -21.46 -8.35
C LYS A 238 2.73 -21.23 -9.72
N GLU A 239 3.54 -20.79 -10.67
CA GLU A 239 3.19 -20.85 -12.08
C GLU A 239 3.60 -22.21 -12.64
N VAL A 240 2.64 -22.89 -13.25
CA VAL A 240 2.78 -24.21 -13.86
C VAL A 240 2.35 -24.15 -15.31
N SER A 241 2.73 -25.16 -16.08
CA SER A 241 2.28 -25.31 -17.45
C SER A 241 1.74 -26.71 -17.75
N ASN A 242 0.81 -26.77 -18.70
CA ASN A 242 0.42 -28.03 -19.34
C ASN A 242 1.41 -28.49 -20.43
N LYS A 243 2.50 -27.75 -20.70
CA LYS A 243 3.57 -28.17 -21.58
C LYS A 243 4.46 -29.24 -20.92
N PRO A 244 4.62 -30.43 -21.53
CA PRO A 244 5.42 -31.51 -20.92
C PRO A 244 6.89 -31.18 -20.69
N ASP A 245 7.48 -30.32 -21.52
CA ASP A 245 8.90 -29.92 -21.45
C ASP A 245 9.19 -28.84 -20.39
N ALA A 246 8.15 -28.13 -19.92
CA ALA A 246 8.28 -27.07 -18.91
C ALA A 246 7.09 -27.02 -17.93
N PRO A 247 6.80 -28.12 -17.19
CA PRO A 247 5.59 -28.22 -16.37
C PRO A 247 5.59 -27.32 -15.13
N LYS A 248 6.77 -26.92 -14.65
CA LYS A 248 6.93 -25.93 -13.57
C LYS A 248 7.68 -24.73 -14.13
N VAL A 249 7.20 -23.52 -13.83
CA VAL A 249 7.69 -22.30 -14.47
C VAL A 249 8.37 -21.43 -13.44
N ALA A 250 7.60 -20.81 -12.55
CA ALA A 250 8.07 -19.81 -11.61
C ALA A 250 7.36 -19.92 -10.25
N ILE A 251 8.02 -19.46 -9.19
CA ILE A 251 7.49 -19.54 -7.81
C ILE A 251 7.62 -18.18 -7.13
N TRP A 252 6.58 -17.77 -6.41
CA TRP A 252 6.59 -16.63 -5.50
C TRP A 252 6.22 -17.09 -4.09
N LYS A 253 6.93 -16.58 -3.08
CA LYS A 253 6.50 -16.69 -1.68
C LYS A 253 5.32 -15.75 -1.46
N LEU A 254 4.22 -16.22 -0.89
CA LEU A 254 3.05 -15.37 -0.60
C LEU A 254 3.42 -14.19 0.29
N SER A 255 4.25 -14.43 1.31
CA SER A 255 4.79 -13.38 2.20
C SER A 255 5.48 -12.24 1.45
N LYS A 256 6.13 -12.52 0.32
CA LYS A 256 6.74 -11.48 -0.51
C LYS A 256 5.70 -10.63 -1.22
N LEU A 257 4.64 -11.24 -1.74
CA LEU A 257 3.54 -10.54 -2.41
C LEU A 257 2.76 -9.67 -1.41
N GLU A 258 2.52 -10.18 -0.21
CA GLU A 258 1.88 -9.47 0.91
C GLU A 258 2.71 -8.25 1.33
N GLN A 259 4.03 -8.42 1.46
CA GLN A 259 4.96 -7.31 1.72
C GLN A 259 4.84 -6.24 0.62
N ARG A 260 4.84 -6.63 -0.67
CA ARG A 260 4.70 -5.68 -1.79
C ARG A 260 3.40 -4.90 -1.74
N LEU A 261 2.29 -5.57 -1.44
CA LEU A 261 1.00 -4.91 -1.28
C LEU A 261 1.05 -3.93 -0.11
N SER A 262 1.63 -4.32 1.03
CA SER A 262 1.71 -3.50 2.24
C SER A 262 2.55 -2.25 2.07
N GLU A 263 3.74 -2.39 1.46
CA GLU A 263 4.67 -1.28 1.22
C GLU A 263 4.06 -0.27 0.23
N LYS A 264 3.54 -0.76 -0.89
CA LYS A 264 3.10 0.09 -1.99
C LYS A 264 1.69 0.63 -1.80
N HIS A 265 0.81 -0.12 -1.15
CA HIS A 265 -0.61 0.22 -1.00
C HIS A 265 -1.04 0.42 0.44
N ARG A 266 -0.12 0.81 1.35
CA ARG A 266 -0.50 1.29 2.69
C ARG A 266 -1.61 2.35 2.61
N GLU A 267 -1.48 3.25 1.64
CA GLU A 267 -2.45 4.28 1.28
C GLU A 267 -2.37 4.54 -0.23
N THR A 268 -3.51 4.65 -0.92
CA THR A 268 -3.52 4.80 -2.38
C THR A 268 -4.65 5.70 -2.85
N PHE A 269 -4.31 6.62 -3.76
CA PHE A 269 -5.25 7.42 -4.52
C PHE A 269 -5.42 6.82 -5.92
N TRP A 270 -6.58 6.21 -6.15
CA TRP A 270 -6.99 5.71 -7.47
C TRP A 270 -7.67 6.85 -8.22
N ILE A 271 -6.90 7.55 -9.06
CA ILE A 271 -7.33 8.76 -9.75
C ILE A 271 -8.02 8.39 -11.06
N LYS A 272 -9.29 8.74 -11.19
CA LYS A 272 -10.10 8.56 -12.39
C LYS A 272 -10.01 9.82 -13.26
N VAL A 273 -9.66 9.63 -14.52
CA VAL A 273 -9.41 10.71 -15.48
C VAL A 273 -10.35 10.57 -16.68
N LYS A 274 -11.01 11.66 -17.08
CA LYS A 274 -11.73 11.72 -18.36
C LYS A 274 -10.76 12.19 -19.45
N THR A 275 -10.86 11.55 -20.61
CA THR A 275 -9.96 11.80 -21.73
C THR A 275 -10.72 12.57 -22.80
N GLU A 276 -10.07 13.60 -23.33
CA GLU A 276 -10.50 14.34 -24.51
C GLU A 276 -9.36 14.34 -25.54
N LYS A 277 -9.68 14.42 -26.83
CA LYS A 277 -8.68 14.64 -27.88
C LYS A 277 -8.98 15.94 -28.60
N VAL A 278 -8.04 16.87 -28.56
CA VAL A 278 -8.13 18.16 -29.26
C VAL A 278 -6.93 18.25 -30.21
N CYS A 279 -7.19 18.47 -31.50
CA CYS A 279 -6.15 18.57 -32.53
C CYS A 279 -5.15 17.39 -32.54
N GLY A 280 -5.61 16.17 -32.23
CA GLY A 280 -4.77 14.97 -32.18
C GLY A 280 -3.99 14.78 -30.87
N GLN A 281 -3.99 15.77 -29.97
CA GLN A 281 -3.36 15.66 -28.66
C GLN A 281 -4.36 15.20 -27.59
N GLU A 282 -3.93 14.27 -26.74
CA GLU A 282 -4.74 13.76 -25.64
C GLU A 282 -4.68 14.74 -24.46
N MET A 283 -5.85 15.01 -23.86
CA MET A 283 -6.06 15.91 -22.73
C MET A 283 -6.78 15.16 -21.62
N PHE A 284 -6.41 15.47 -20.37
CA PHE A 284 -6.80 14.71 -19.19
C PHE A 284 -7.52 15.59 -18.17
N HIS A 285 -8.81 15.36 -18.04
CA HIS A 285 -9.65 16.00 -17.03
C HIS A 285 -9.66 15.13 -15.78
N LEU A 286 -9.09 15.63 -14.68
CA LEU A 286 -9.17 14.96 -13.39
C LEU A 286 -10.62 14.94 -12.90
N HIS A 287 -11.18 13.75 -12.65
CA HIS A 287 -12.60 13.62 -12.39
C HIS A 287 -12.90 13.24 -10.93
N SER A 288 -12.31 12.14 -10.46
CA SER A 288 -12.55 11.68 -9.08
C SER A 288 -11.40 10.85 -8.56
N ILE A 289 -11.37 10.65 -7.24
CA ILE A 289 -10.40 9.82 -6.53
C ILE A 289 -11.16 8.80 -5.70
N THR A 290 -10.79 7.54 -5.81
CA THR A 290 -11.08 6.54 -4.78
C THR A 290 -9.86 6.41 -3.88
N HIS A 291 -10.02 6.67 -2.59
CA HIS A 291 -8.96 6.61 -1.59
C HIS A 291 -9.12 5.36 -0.73
N THR A 292 -8.10 4.50 -0.78
CA THR A 292 -8.02 3.25 -0.02
C THR A 292 -6.84 3.29 0.95
N ARG A 293 -6.97 2.61 2.10
CA ARG A 293 -5.92 2.48 3.13
C ARG A 293 -5.93 1.07 3.70
N SER A 294 -4.83 0.68 4.35
CA SER A 294 -4.75 -0.54 5.16
C SER A 294 -5.11 -1.79 4.35
N PRO A 295 -4.20 -2.31 3.50
CA PRO A 295 -4.48 -3.48 2.69
C PRO A 295 -4.87 -4.69 3.55
N ASN A 296 -5.87 -5.43 3.10
CA ASN A 296 -6.34 -6.66 3.74
C ASN A 296 -5.51 -7.84 3.21
N ILE A 297 -4.47 -8.20 3.96
CA ILE A 297 -3.48 -9.19 3.56
C ILE A 297 -4.10 -10.59 3.31
N PRO A 298 -4.93 -11.14 4.21
CA PRO A 298 -5.66 -12.38 3.93
C PRO A 298 -6.52 -12.34 2.66
N GLN A 299 -7.06 -11.16 2.31
CA GLN A 299 -7.88 -11.02 1.11
C GLN A 299 -7.07 -11.13 -0.18
N LEU A 300 -5.79 -10.72 -0.18
CA LEU A 300 -4.91 -10.90 -1.34
C LEU A 300 -4.79 -12.39 -1.71
N GLU A 301 -4.57 -13.25 -0.71
CA GLU A 301 -4.47 -14.70 -0.92
C GLU A 301 -5.76 -15.28 -1.50
N ARG A 302 -6.92 -14.91 -0.93
CA ARG A 302 -8.23 -15.35 -1.43
C ARG A 302 -8.47 -14.91 -2.88
N MET A 303 -8.10 -13.68 -3.21
CA MET A 303 -8.24 -13.14 -4.57
C MET A 303 -7.24 -13.74 -5.56
N LEU A 304 -6.09 -14.24 -5.10
CA LEU A 304 -5.21 -15.07 -5.93
C LEU A 304 -5.88 -16.42 -6.21
N VAL A 305 -6.42 -17.08 -5.18
CA VAL A 305 -7.09 -18.38 -5.30
C VAL A 305 -8.29 -18.32 -6.25
N ASP A 306 -9.17 -17.32 -6.10
CA ASP A 306 -10.37 -17.18 -6.95
C ASP A 306 -10.10 -16.57 -8.34
N GLY A 307 -8.87 -16.16 -8.61
CA GLY A 307 -8.41 -15.58 -9.88
C GLY A 307 -8.84 -14.13 -10.12
N THR A 308 -9.31 -13.41 -9.10
CA THR A 308 -9.57 -11.96 -9.12
C THR A 308 -8.27 -11.17 -9.27
N VAL A 309 -7.20 -11.65 -8.64
CA VAL A 309 -5.83 -11.20 -8.85
C VAL A 309 -5.14 -12.17 -9.82
N THR A 310 -4.41 -11.60 -10.76
CA THR A 310 -3.80 -12.30 -11.90
C THR A 310 -2.39 -11.79 -12.12
N LEU A 311 -1.58 -12.57 -12.84
CA LEU A 311 -0.23 -12.20 -13.24
C LEU A 311 -0.20 -11.87 -14.73
N ASP A 312 0.35 -10.73 -15.12
CA ASP A 312 0.64 -10.41 -16.52
C ASP A 312 2.14 -10.51 -16.77
N HIS A 313 2.52 -11.41 -17.68
CA HIS A 313 3.86 -11.41 -18.27
C HIS A 313 3.91 -10.42 -19.42
N LEU A 314 4.92 -9.55 -19.41
CA LEU A 314 5.18 -8.54 -20.44
C LEU A 314 6.63 -8.62 -20.90
N ILE A 315 7.00 -9.79 -21.42
CA ILE A 315 8.37 -10.12 -21.80
C ILE A 315 8.55 -9.90 -23.30
N LYS A 316 9.56 -9.13 -23.70
CA LYS A 316 9.92 -8.90 -25.11
C LYS A 316 11.38 -9.28 -25.35
N ARG A 317 11.66 -9.98 -26.45
CA ARG A 317 13.04 -10.26 -26.89
C ARG A 317 13.71 -8.95 -27.34
N VAL A 318 14.93 -8.73 -26.87
CA VAL A 318 15.75 -7.55 -27.22
C VAL A 318 16.96 -7.96 -28.06
N SER A 319 17.52 -9.14 -27.81
CA SER A 319 18.56 -9.76 -28.63
C SER A 319 18.37 -11.29 -28.63
N PRO A 320 19.14 -12.07 -29.40
CA PRO A 320 18.99 -13.53 -29.43
C PRO A 320 19.04 -14.19 -28.04
N THR A 321 19.84 -13.63 -27.12
CA THR A 321 20.05 -14.17 -25.77
C THR A 321 19.42 -13.34 -24.65
N ARG A 322 18.84 -12.16 -24.96
CA ARG A 322 18.29 -11.25 -23.95
C ARG A 322 16.82 -10.96 -24.14
N ALA A 323 16.10 -11.00 -23.03
CA ALA A 323 14.75 -10.51 -22.90
C ALA A 323 14.69 -9.29 -21.97
N ASN A 324 13.70 -8.43 -22.19
CA ASN A 324 13.31 -7.38 -21.26
C ASN A 324 11.88 -7.68 -20.82
N GLU A 325 11.69 -7.84 -19.52
CA GLU A 325 10.38 -7.91 -18.90
C GLU A 325 10.08 -6.59 -18.20
N LYS A 326 8.89 -6.03 -18.44
CA LYS A 326 8.41 -4.81 -17.75
C LYS A 326 8.04 -5.05 -16.27
N GLY A 327 8.48 -6.17 -15.71
CA GLY A 327 8.05 -6.78 -14.45
C GLY A 327 6.87 -7.74 -14.65
N PRO A 328 6.88 -8.93 -14.02
CA PRO A 328 5.65 -9.69 -13.83
C PRO A 328 4.69 -8.85 -13.00
N LEU A 329 3.54 -8.48 -13.58
CA LEU A 329 2.62 -7.52 -12.98
C LEU A 329 1.46 -8.25 -12.32
N PHE A 330 1.30 -8.06 -11.01
CA PHE A 330 0.11 -8.49 -10.30
C PHE A 330 -1.00 -7.45 -10.53
N LYS A 331 -2.14 -7.92 -11.04
CA LYS A 331 -3.26 -7.05 -11.42
C LYS A 331 -4.57 -7.56 -10.86
N ILE A 332 -5.42 -6.62 -10.45
CA ILE A 332 -6.75 -6.87 -9.89
C ILE A 332 -7.83 -6.30 -10.81
N VAL A 333 -9.00 -6.92 -10.86
CA VAL A 333 -10.20 -6.33 -11.47
C VAL A 333 -10.56 -5.02 -10.75
N ARG A 334 -10.73 -3.92 -11.49
CA ARG A 334 -10.93 -2.58 -10.90
C ARG A 334 -12.11 -2.50 -9.93
N ALA A 335 -13.22 -3.16 -10.25
CA ALA A 335 -14.41 -3.19 -9.40
C ALA A 335 -14.17 -3.86 -8.04
N LYS A 336 -13.13 -4.71 -7.94
CA LYS A 336 -12.77 -5.48 -6.75
C LYS A 336 -11.69 -4.80 -5.90
N ILE A 337 -11.14 -3.66 -6.34
CA ILE A 337 -10.16 -2.88 -5.57
C ILE A 337 -10.65 -2.58 -4.14
N PRO A 338 -11.89 -2.08 -3.92
CA PRO A 338 -12.40 -1.81 -2.57
C PRO A 338 -12.29 -2.99 -1.61
N GLU A 339 -12.50 -4.21 -2.10
CA GLU A 339 -12.50 -5.43 -1.29
C GLU A 339 -11.09 -5.78 -0.78
N LEU A 340 -10.02 -5.31 -1.45
CA LEU A 340 -8.62 -5.57 -1.07
C LEU A 340 -8.17 -4.73 0.13
N PHE A 341 -8.98 -3.82 0.65
CA PHE A 341 -8.62 -2.90 1.72
C PHE A 341 -9.58 -3.00 2.91
N LEU A 342 -9.08 -2.69 4.10
CA LEU A 342 -9.89 -2.62 5.31
C LEU A 342 -10.68 -1.31 5.35
N GLY A 343 -11.94 -1.40 5.76
CA GLY A 343 -12.83 -0.25 5.84
C GLY A 343 -13.43 0.17 4.49
N LYS A 344 -14.33 1.16 4.52
CA LYS A 344 -14.97 1.68 3.30
C LYS A 344 -14.04 2.70 2.61
N PRO A 345 -13.75 2.54 1.31
CA PRO A 345 -13.02 3.57 0.57
C PRO A 345 -13.75 4.90 0.59
N ARG A 346 -12.99 6.00 0.57
CA ARG A 346 -13.54 7.35 0.43
C ARG A 346 -13.48 7.77 -1.03
N THR A 347 -14.55 8.37 -1.52
CA THR A 347 -14.60 8.90 -2.88
C THR A 347 -14.65 10.42 -2.85
N TYR A 348 -13.81 11.07 -3.64
CA TYR A 348 -13.75 12.53 -3.77
C TYR A 348 -14.01 12.92 -5.22
N ALA A 349 -14.91 13.88 -5.43
CA ALA A 349 -14.97 14.63 -6.68
C ALA A 349 -13.86 15.69 -6.70
N LEU A 350 -13.25 15.87 -7.88
CA LEU A 350 -12.23 16.89 -8.14
C LEU A 350 -12.75 18.08 -8.95
N SER A 351 -13.88 17.88 -9.63
CA SER A 351 -14.60 18.84 -10.46
C SER A 351 -16.06 18.94 -10.04
#